data_AF-A0A0K9P7Q2-F1
#
_entry.id   AF-A0A0K9P7Q2-F1
#
_cell.length_a   1.000
_cell.length_b   1.000
_cell.length_c   1.000
_cell.angle_alpha   90.00
_cell.angle_beta   90.00
_cell.angle_gamma   90.00
#
_symmetry.space_group_name_H-M   'P 1'
#
loop_
_entity.id
_entity.type
_entity.pdbx_description
1 polymer ?
#
loop_
_entity_poly.entity_id
_entity_poly.type
_entity_poly.pdbx_seq_one_letter_code
_entity_poly.pdbx_strand_id
1 'polypeptide(L)'
;MWDPLKENSIYYVYLNLYCRHIISDNLNIKLKRFVPSFLKTPTTMASTLSYLLRRAHHHHDHHRLHLSLRSLTTKIDHPSKYGPPRPHEHTKPSTFLSTWKDPPPTSDPRDALRRLEDLRKDYSRKVSACRKEYMYEMEMQRQEKIMKEQAKRDASRVAREESKAAKKETDVARLEKHNAFREELKLTLMKERAEKLEYWKAREASMAMKKREREEILRNQSSTWIEESHLEKKIRDSLIDVIVF
;
A
#
# COMPACT_ATOMS: atom_id res chain seq x y z
N MET A 1 22.61 57.43 -36.69
CA MET A 1 21.43 56.58 -36.93
C MET A 1 21.70 55.26 -36.22
N TRP A 2 21.15 55.09 -35.03
CA TRP A 2 21.41 53.96 -34.12
C TRP A 2 20.14 53.11 -34.07
N ASP A 3 20.21 51.87 -34.56
CA ASP A 3 19.06 50.95 -34.60
C ASP A 3 19.06 50.04 -33.36
N PRO A 4 18.10 50.19 -32.41
CA PRO A 4 18.05 49.42 -31.17
C PRO A 4 17.46 47.99 -31.34
N LEU A 5 17.26 47.53 -32.58
CA LEU A 5 16.60 46.24 -32.86
C LEU A 5 17.56 45.07 -33.09
N LYS A 6 18.88 45.31 -33.18
CA LYS A 6 19.86 44.23 -33.42
C LYS A 6 20.43 43.59 -32.14
N GLU A 7 20.35 44.26 -30.98
CA GLU A 7 20.87 43.72 -29.72
C GLU A 7 19.89 42.77 -29.00
N ASN A 8 18.59 42.92 -29.22
CA ASN A 8 17.58 42.03 -28.63
C ASN A 8 17.55 40.62 -29.27
N SER A 9 18.14 40.44 -30.45
CA SER A 9 18.20 39.12 -31.12
C SER A 9 19.24 38.21 -30.46
N ILE A 10 20.39 38.76 -30.06
CA ILE A 10 21.51 37.99 -29.50
C ILE A 10 21.16 37.45 -28.11
N TYR A 11 20.48 38.24 -27.29
CA TYR A 11 20.03 37.81 -25.95
C TYR A 11 18.96 36.71 -26.01
N TYR A 12 18.04 36.74 -26.98
CA TYR A 12 17.02 35.70 -27.14
C TYR A 12 17.59 34.37 -27.66
N VAL A 13 18.66 34.40 -28.46
CA VAL A 13 19.35 33.20 -28.91
C VAL A 13 20.18 32.58 -27.78
N TYR A 14 20.86 33.40 -26.98
CA TYR A 14 21.62 32.91 -25.82
C TYR A 14 20.72 32.31 -24.72
N LEU A 15 19.57 32.93 -24.42
CA LEU A 15 18.62 32.37 -23.44
C LEU A 15 18.01 31.05 -23.93
N ASN A 16 17.72 30.91 -25.24
CA ASN A 16 17.19 29.66 -25.80
C ASN A 16 18.21 28.53 -25.83
N LEU A 17 19.49 28.82 -26.11
CA LEU A 17 20.56 27.83 -26.06
C LEU A 17 20.84 27.37 -24.62
N TYR A 18 20.85 28.29 -23.66
CA TYR A 18 21.06 27.98 -22.25
C TYR A 18 19.91 27.15 -21.65
N CYS A 19 18.66 27.47 -22.01
CA CYS A 19 17.49 26.69 -21.60
C CYS A 19 17.46 25.28 -22.25
N ARG A 20 17.89 25.13 -23.52
CA ARG A 20 17.98 23.81 -24.15
C ARG A 20 19.04 22.90 -23.52
N HIS A 21 20.18 23.47 -23.11
CA HIS A 21 21.25 22.68 -22.49
C HIS A 21 20.88 22.19 -21.07
N ILE A 22 20.22 23.06 -20.27
CA ILE A 22 19.75 22.68 -18.92
C ILE A 22 18.64 21.62 -18.97
N ILE A 23 17.80 21.63 -20.02
CA ILE A 23 16.75 20.62 -20.22
C ILE A 23 17.34 19.28 -20.71
N SER A 24 18.36 19.30 -21.59
CA SER A 24 19.04 18.07 -22.03
C SER A 24 19.77 17.37 -20.89
N ASP A 25 20.42 18.14 -20.01
CA ASP A 25 21.24 17.58 -18.93
C ASP A 25 20.37 16.99 -17.80
N ASN A 26 19.21 17.61 -17.52
CA ASN A 26 18.24 17.06 -16.57
C ASN A 26 17.51 15.80 -17.06
N LEU A 27 17.32 15.65 -18.37
CA LEU A 27 16.77 14.42 -18.96
C LEU A 27 17.81 13.29 -19.00
N ASN A 28 19.08 13.61 -19.23
CA ASN A 28 20.17 12.63 -19.25
C ASN A 28 20.52 12.09 -17.85
N ILE A 29 20.33 12.90 -16.79
CA ILE A 29 20.48 12.47 -15.38
C ILE A 29 19.30 11.58 -14.93
N LYS A 30 18.10 11.75 -15.50
CA LYS A 30 16.94 10.89 -15.19
C LYS A 30 16.96 9.54 -15.92
N LEU A 31 17.54 9.46 -17.11
CA LEU A 31 17.61 8.20 -17.86
C LEU A 31 18.75 7.27 -17.44
N LYS A 32 19.80 7.78 -16.77
CA LYS A 32 20.91 6.94 -16.25
C LYS A 32 20.64 6.26 -14.89
N ARG A 33 19.50 6.52 -14.24
CA ARG A 33 19.13 5.89 -12.96
C ARG A 33 18.13 4.74 -13.07
N PHE A 34 17.81 4.29 -14.29
CA PHE A 34 16.94 3.15 -14.50
C PHE A 34 17.61 2.09 -15.39
N VAL A 35 18.70 1.53 -14.89
CA VAL A 35 19.16 0.21 -15.32
C VAL A 35 19.13 -0.68 -14.07
N PRO A 36 18.05 -1.45 -13.84
CA PRO A 36 18.11 -2.54 -12.90
C PRO A 36 19.01 -3.61 -13.53
N SER A 37 20.18 -3.84 -12.96
CA SER A 37 21.00 -5.02 -13.19
C SER A 37 20.19 -6.25 -12.79
N PHE A 38 19.51 -6.83 -13.77
CA PHE A 38 18.60 -7.96 -13.62
C PHE A 38 19.39 -9.26 -13.72
N LEU A 39 20.29 -9.51 -12.76
CA LEU A 39 20.75 -10.86 -12.48
C LEU A 39 19.79 -11.47 -11.46
N LYS A 40 18.68 -12.02 -11.97
CA LYS A 40 17.67 -12.70 -11.16
C LYS A 40 18.03 -14.17 -11.01
N THR A 41 18.24 -14.58 -9.77
CA THR A 41 18.20 -15.99 -9.35
C THR A 41 16.76 -16.53 -9.42
N PRO A 42 16.58 -17.85 -9.63
CA PRO A 42 15.29 -18.45 -9.99
C PRO A 42 14.20 -18.44 -8.91
N THR A 43 14.49 -18.00 -7.68
CA THR A 43 13.56 -18.11 -6.55
C THR A 43 12.53 -16.95 -6.47
N THR A 44 12.73 -15.88 -7.24
CA THR A 44 11.89 -14.66 -7.19
C THR A 44 10.71 -14.66 -8.18
N MET A 45 10.50 -15.74 -8.93
CA MET A 45 9.38 -15.88 -9.88
C MET A 45 8.08 -16.42 -9.22
N ALA A 46 8.19 -17.13 -8.10
CA ALA A 46 7.04 -17.71 -7.41
C ALA A 46 6.18 -16.68 -6.64
N SER A 47 6.78 -15.55 -6.23
CA SER A 47 6.08 -14.49 -5.49
C SER A 47 5.28 -13.54 -6.38
N THR A 48 5.66 -13.38 -7.66
CA THR A 48 4.99 -12.46 -8.58
C THR A 48 3.76 -13.07 -9.23
N LEU A 49 3.75 -14.39 -9.46
CA LEU A 49 2.61 -15.08 -10.05
C LEU A 49 1.42 -15.23 -9.07
N SER A 50 1.70 -15.38 -7.78
CA SER A 50 0.67 -15.42 -6.73
C SER A 50 -0.06 -14.08 -6.54
N TYR A 51 0.62 -12.96 -6.81
CA TYR A 51 0.01 -11.62 -6.77
C TYR A 51 -0.93 -11.35 -7.96
N LEU A 52 -0.62 -11.91 -9.13
CA LEU A 52 -1.44 -11.77 -10.33
C LEU A 52 -2.66 -12.70 -10.30
N LEU A 53 -2.52 -13.92 -9.77
CA LEU A 53 -3.63 -14.86 -9.61
C LEU A 53 -4.68 -14.42 -8.57
N ARG A 54 -4.27 -13.70 -7.51
CA ARG A 54 -5.21 -13.17 -6.50
C ARG A 54 -6.05 -11.99 -7.03
N ARG A 55 -5.62 -11.32 -8.12
CA ARG A 55 -6.35 -10.21 -8.75
C ARG A 55 -7.44 -10.69 -9.71
N ALA A 56 -7.36 -11.92 -10.22
CA ALA A 56 -8.32 -12.47 -11.17
C ALA A 56 -9.62 -12.99 -10.52
N HIS A 57 -9.59 -13.38 -9.23
CA HIS A 57 -10.74 -14.00 -8.56
C HIS A 57 -11.78 -13.03 -7.97
N HIS A 58 -11.62 -11.72 -8.09
CA HIS A 58 -12.58 -10.73 -7.56
C HIS A 58 -13.42 -10.01 -8.62
N HIS A 59 -13.38 -10.46 -9.88
CA HIS A 59 -14.09 -9.80 -10.99
C HIS A 59 -15.26 -10.59 -11.60
N HIS A 60 -15.73 -11.67 -10.96
CA HIS A 60 -16.72 -12.56 -11.60
C HIS A 60 -18.11 -12.64 -10.98
N ASP A 61 -18.44 -11.81 -10.00
CA ASP A 61 -19.81 -11.71 -9.51
C ASP A 61 -20.27 -10.27 -9.58
N HIS A 62 -21.28 -10.00 -10.42
CA HIS A 62 -22.25 -8.89 -10.43
C HIS A 62 -22.69 -8.51 -11.86
N HIS A 63 -23.01 -9.50 -12.70
CA HIS A 63 -23.94 -9.29 -13.83
C HIS A 63 -25.31 -9.82 -13.43
N ARG A 64 -26.03 -9.08 -12.56
CA ARG A 64 -27.46 -9.30 -12.33
C ARG A 64 -28.22 -8.12 -12.93
N LEU A 65 -28.92 -8.44 -14.01
CA LEU A 65 -29.75 -7.55 -14.82
C LEU A 65 -30.79 -6.84 -13.95
N HIS A 66 -30.79 -5.51 -13.99
CA HIS A 66 -31.98 -4.71 -13.74
C HIS A 66 -32.09 -3.68 -14.86
N LEU A 67 -32.85 -4.03 -15.90
CA LEU A 67 -33.31 -3.08 -16.91
C LEU A 67 -34.21 -2.06 -16.21
N SER A 68 -33.69 -0.85 -15.99
CA SER A 68 -34.49 0.33 -15.70
C SER A 68 -34.32 1.31 -16.85
N LEU A 69 -35.33 1.38 -17.70
CA LEU A 69 -35.51 2.46 -18.67
C LEU A 69 -35.71 3.76 -17.88
N ARG A 70 -34.67 4.60 -17.80
CA ARG A 70 -34.80 6.00 -17.35
C ARG A 70 -33.77 6.90 -18.03
N SER A 71 -34.29 7.66 -18.99
CA SER A 71 -33.84 8.98 -19.46
C SER A 71 -32.34 9.24 -19.64
N LEU A 72 -31.94 9.41 -20.91
CA LEU A 72 -30.71 10.06 -21.32
C LEU A 72 -30.69 11.53 -20.85
N THR A 73 -30.17 11.78 -19.66
CA THR A 73 -29.62 13.09 -19.27
C THR A 73 -28.23 12.85 -18.72
N THR A 74 -27.20 13.19 -19.49
CA THR A 74 -25.80 13.13 -19.07
C THR A 74 -25.53 14.24 -18.06
N LYS A 75 -25.87 14.00 -16.79
CA LYS A 75 -25.24 14.72 -15.69
C LYS A 75 -24.07 13.88 -15.24
N ILE A 76 -22.90 14.28 -15.72
CA ILE A 76 -21.63 13.75 -15.26
C ILE A 76 -21.38 14.36 -13.88
N ASP A 77 -21.83 13.69 -12.83
CA ASP A 77 -21.52 14.05 -11.45
C ASP A 77 -20.09 13.57 -11.14
N HIS A 78 -19.10 14.30 -11.65
CA HIS A 78 -17.76 14.25 -11.09
C HIS A 78 -17.80 14.94 -9.72
N PRO A 79 -17.48 14.24 -8.61
CA PRO A 79 -17.29 14.93 -7.34
C PRO A 79 -16.05 15.83 -7.47
N SER A 80 -16.29 17.10 -7.78
CA SER A 80 -15.25 18.11 -7.80
C SER A 80 -14.61 18.19 -6.41
N LYS A 81 -13.33 17.82 -6.31
CA LYS A 81 -12.50 17.99 -5.10
C LYS A 81 -12.42 19.45 -4.63
N TYR A 82 -12.85 20.38 -5.47
CA TYR A 82 -13.00 21.78 -5.17
C TYR A 82 -14.50 22.03 -5.07
N GLY A 83 -15.00 22.30 -3.85
CA GLY A 83 -16.34 22.85 -3.68
C GLY A 83 -16.54 24.10 -4.56
N PRO A 84 -17.78 24.58 -4.73
CA PRO A 84 -18.05 25.78 -5.52
C PRO A 84 -17.05 26.89 -5.12
N PRO A 85 -16.39 27.53 -6.11
CA PRO A 85 -15.37 28.52 -5.81
C PRO A 85 -15.96 29.55 -4.85
N ARG A 86 -15.29 29.77 -3.71
CA ARG A 86 -15.76 30.75 -2.74
C ARG A 86 -15.96 32.07 -3.48
N PRO A 87 -17.08 32.78 -3.25
CA PRO A 87 -17.27 34.11 -3.81
C PRO A 87 -16.06 34.94 -3.40
N HIS A 88 -15.33 35.43 -4.39
CA HIS A 88 -14.17 36.27 -4.17
C HIS A 88 -14.74 37.62 -3.74
N GLU A 89 -14.42 38.05 -2.52
CA GLU A 89 -14.74 39.42 -2.11
C GLU A 89 -13.85 40.36 -2.94
N HIS A 90 -14.42 40.86 -4.03
CA HIS A 90 -13.77 41.87 -4.84
C HIS A 90 -13.63 43.15 -4.01
N THR A 91 -12.42 43.65 -3.91
CA THR A 91 -12.19 44.99 -3.38
C THR A 91 -12.99 46.01 -4.20
N LYS A 92 -13.49 47.05 -3.53
CA LYS A 92 -14.26 48.12 -4.20
C LYS A 92 -13.45 48.70 -5.38
N PRO A 93 -14.10 49.03 -6.51
CA PRO A 93 -13.43 49.62 -7.65
C PRO A 93 -12.73 50.93 -7.23
N SER A 94 -11.49 51.09 -7.67
CA SER A 94 -10.69 52.30 -7.38
C SER A 94 -11.30 53.52 -8.06
N THR A 95 -11.64 54.55 -7.30
CA THR A 95 -12.16 55.84 -7.79
C THR A 95 -11.06 56.80 -8.25
N PHE A 96 -9.79 56.37 -8.23
CA PHE A 96 -8.63 57.27 -8.35
C PHE A 96 -8.24 57.68 -9.78
N LEU A 97 -8.85 57.09 -10.83
CA LEU A 97 -8.43 57.34 -12.22
C LEU A 97 -8.80 58.74 -12.77
N SER A 98 -9.57 59.55 -12.05
CA SER A 98 -10.12 60.83 -12.53
C SER A 98 -9.43 62.09 -11.99
N THR A 99 -8.30 61.99 -11.29
CA THR A 99 -7.63 63.16 -10.68
C THR A 99 -6.64 63.89 -11.58
N TRP A 100 -6.56 63.55 -12.87
CA TRP A 100 -5.80 64.35 -13.84
C TRP A 100 -6.56 65.64 -14.13
N LYS A 101 -6.36 66.65 -13.27
CA LYS A 101 -6.69 68.03 -13.59
C LYS A 101 -5.50 68.60 -14.34
N ASP A 102 -5.65 68.83 -15.64
CA ASP A 102 -4.61 69.51 -16.41
C ASP A 102 -4.37 70.88 -15.77
N PRO A 103 -3.15 71.19 -15.32
CA PRO A 103 -2.87 72.50 -14.77
C PRO A 103 -3.08 73.54 -15.87
N PRO A 104 -3.63 74.73 -15.55
CA PRO A 104 -3.85 75.76 -16.56
C PRO A 104 -2.53 76.09 -17.28
N PRO A 105 -2.55 76.29 -18.61
CA PRO A 105 -1.36 76.57 -19.39
C PRO A 105 -0.66 77.80 -18.78
N THR A 106 0.58 77.61 -18.34
CA THR A 106 1.35 78.65 -17.68
C THR A 106 2.18 79.36 -18.72
N SER A 107 2.10 80.69 -18.78
CA SER A 107 2.75 81.49 -19.82
C SER A 107 4.29 81.55 -19.67
N ASP A 108 4.85 81.20 -18.50
CA ASP A 108 6.29 81.23 -18.22
C ASP A 108 6.93 79.82 -18.34
N PRO A 109 7.93 79.62 -19.22
CA PRO A 109 8.61 78.33 -19.40
C PRO A 109 9.34 77.84 -18.15
N ARG A 110 9.84 78.72 -17.27
CA ARG A 110 10.60 78.30 -16.08
C ARG A 110 9.70 77.66 -15.03
N ASP A 111 8.45 78.08 -14.95
CA ASP A 111 7.45 77.56 -14.03
C ASP A 111 6.92 76.20 -14.46
N ALA A 112 6.78 76.00 -15.78
CA ALA A 112 6.43 74.70 -16.36
C ALA A 112 7.48 73.63 -16.04
N LEU A 113 8.78 73.98 -16.11
CA LEU A 113 9.88 73.06 -15.76
C LEU A 113 9.86 72.66 -14.28
N ARG A 114 9.65 73.61 -13.36
CA ARG A 114 9.55 73.31 -11.92
C ARG A 114 8.39 72.35 -11.64
N ARG A 115 7.21 72.60 -12.20
CA ARG A 115 6.04 71.70 -12.07
C ARG A 115 6.33 70.30 -12.62
N LEU A 116 7.04 70.20 -13.75
CA LEU A 116 7.42 68.93 -14.33
C LEU A 116 8.41 68.15 -13.44
N GLU A 117 9.40 68.83 -12.87
CA GLU A 117 10.34 68.22 -11.92
C GLU A 117 9.64 67.69 -10.66
N ASP A 118 8.73 68.49 -10.09
CA ASP A 118 7.96 68.09 -8.92
C ASP A 118 7.06 66.88 -9.24
N LEU A 119 6.39 66.88 -10.40
CA LEU A 119 5.60 65.74 -10.87
C LEU A 119 6.45 64.47 -11.00
N ARG A 120 7.66 64.58 -11.59
CA ARG A 120 8.58 63.45 -11.74
C ARG A 120 9.03 62.91 -10.38
N LYS A 121 9.36 63.79 -9.43
CA LYS A 121 9.74 63.42 -8.05
C LYS A 121 8.58 62.73 -7.34
N ASP A 122 7.38 63.30 -7.41
CA ASP A 122 6.19 62.75 -6.76
C ASP A 122 5.81 61.39 -7.33
N TYR A 123 5.83 61.24 -8.65
CA TYR A 123 5.58 59.97 -9.30
C TYR A 123 6.63 58.93 -8.88
N SER A 124 7.92 59.28 -8.92
CA SER A 124 9.00 58.39 -8.51
C SER A 124 8.87 57.95 -7.05
N ARG A 125 8.49 58.88 -6.15
CA ARG A 125 8.20 58.57 -4.74
C ARG A 125 7.02 57.61 -4.59
N LYS A 126 5.88 57.89 -5.25
CA LYS A 126 4.68 57.04 -5.21
C LYS A 126 4.98 55.64 -5.72
N VAL A 127 5.62 55.51 -6.88
CA VAL A 127 6.00 54.21 -7.45
C VAL A 127 6.97 53.47 -6.53
N SER A 128 7.94 54.16 -5.93
CA SER A 128 8.88 53.54 -4.99
C SER A 128 8.19 53.05 -3.72
N ALA A 129 7.20 53.79 -3.19
CA ALA A 129 6.39 53.34 -2.07
C ALA A 129 5.58 52.09 -2.43
N CYS A 130 4.87 52.11 -3.56
CA CYS A 130 4.11 50.95 -4.05
C CYS A 130 4.99 49.70 -4.23
N ARG A 131 6.22 49.84 -4.73
CA ARG A 131 7.15 48.70 -4.84
C ARG A 131 7.54 48.12 -3.48
N LYS A 132 7.75 48.97 -2.47
CA LYS A 132 8.07 48.52 -1.10
C LYS A 132 6.90 47.77 -0.46
N GLU A 133 5.69 48.31 -0.60
CA GLU A 133 4.46 47.67 -0.12
C GLU A 133 4.27 46.30 -0.79
N TYR A 134 4.39 46.25 -2.12
CA TYR A 134 4.30 44.98 -2.85
C TYR A 134 5.35 43.96 -2.40
N MET A 135 6.61 44.38 -2.22
CA MET A 135 7.66 43.48 -1.72
C MET A 135 7.33 42.93 -0.32
N TYR A 136 6.78 43.77 0.56
CA TYR A 136 6.36 43.37 1.89
C TYR A 136 5.19 42.37 1.85
N GLU A 137 4.15 42.64 1.06
CA GLU A 137 3.01 41.73 0.87
C GLU A 137 3.45 40.37 0.34
N MET A 138 4.35 40.36 -0.65
CA MET A 138 4.89 39.11 -1.21
C MET A 138 5.69 38.31 -0.18
N GLU A 139 6.46 38.98 0.69
CA GLU A 139 7.20 38.30 1.76
C GLU A 139 6.25 37.75 2.83
N MET A 140 5.19 38.49 3.19
CA MET A 140 4.15 37.99 4.09
C MET A 140 3.48 36.72 3.55
N GLN A 141 3.10 36.72 2.27
CA GLN A 141 2.53 35.53 1.62
C GLN A 141 3.50 34.34 1.60
N ARG A 142 4.80 34.61 1.40
CA ARG A 142 5.84 33.57 1.46
C ARG A 142 5.93 32.97 2.85
N GLN A 143 5.94 33.80 3.90
CA GLN A 143 5.98 33.33 5.28
C GLN A 143 4.76 32.50 5.64
N GLU A 144 3.55 32.94 5.26
CA GLU A 144 2.34 32.14 5.46
C GLU A 144 2.42 30.77 4.79
N LYS A 145 2.95 30.72 3.56
CA LYS A 145 3.14 29.46 2.84
C LYS A 145 4.09 28.54 3.59
N ILE A 146 5.20 29.07 4.12
CA ILE A 146 6.16 28.31 4.93
C ILE A 146 5.46 27.75 6.18
N MET A 147 4.70 28.56 6.91
CA MET A 147 3.99 28.13 8.12
C MET A 147 2.95 27.04 7.80
N LYS A 148 2.17 27.20 6.72
CA LYS A 148 1.21 26.20 6.26
C LYS A 148 1.90 24.89 5.87
N GLU A 149 3.04 24.97 5.18
CA GLU A 149 3.82 23.79 4.82
C GLU A 149 4.42 23.09 6.04
N GLN A 150 4.94 23.84 7.01
CA GLN A 150 5.45 23.29 8.28
C GLN A 150 4.34 22.56 9.04
N ALA A 151 3.19 23.22 9.26
CA ALA A 151 2.03 22.60 9.90
C ALA A 151 1.60 21.32 9.19
N LYS A 152 1.59 21.31 7.85
CA LYS A 152 1.27 20.10 7.06
C LYS A 152 2.30 19.00 7.23
N ARG A 153 3.61 19.32 7.27
CA ARG A 153 4.67 18.33 7.50
C ARG A 153 4.56 17.72 8.90
N ASP A 154 4.30 18.54 9.91
CA ASP A 154 4.17 18.08 11.29
C ASP A 154 2.91 17.21 11.47
N ALA A 155 1.76 17.63 10.92
CA ALA A 155 0.56 16.81 10.91
C ALA A 155 0.77 15.46 10.20
N SER A 156 1.50 15.47 9.08
CA SER A 156 1.86 14.24 8.36
C SER A 156 2.81 13.34 9.15
N ARG A 157 3.70 13.92 9.98
CA ARG A 157 4.61 13.16 10.86
C ARG A 157 3.82 12.45 11.96
N VAL A 158 2.95 13.19 12.66
CA VAL A 158 2.10 12.65 13.73
C VAL A 158 1.22 11.51 13.20
N ALA A 159 0.50 11.72 12.09
CA ALA A 159 -0.35 10.68 11.50
C ALA A 159 0.41 9.41 11.09
N ARG A 160 1.68 9.54 10.67
CA ARG A 160 2.55 8.40 10.36
C ARG A 160 2.99 7.66 11.61
N GLU A 161 3.27 8.36 12.70
CA GLU A 161 3.64 7.77 13.98
C GLU A 161 2.47 7.00 14.57
N GLU A 162 1.26 7.59 14.57
CA GLU A 162 0.01 6.92 14.97
C GLU A 162 -0.26 5.67 14.12
N SER A 163 -0.13 5.79 12.79
CA SER A 163 -0.29 4.63 11.88
C SER A 163 0.74 3.54 12.14
N LYS A 164 1.97 3.90 12.53
CA LYS A 164 3.02 2.92 12.88
C LYS A 164 2.73 2.27 14.23
N ALA A 165 2.25 3.02 15.22
CA ALA A 165 1.86 2.50 16.52
C ALA A 165 0.71 1.49 16.38
N ALA A 166 -0.36 1.87 15.67
CA ALA A 166 -1.49 0.98 15.40
C ALA A 166 -1.07 -0.30 14.65
N LYS A 167 -0.15 -0.19 13.67
CA LYS A 167 0.39 -1.37 12.98
C LYS A 167 1.15 -2.29 13.93
N LYS A 168 2.03 -1.75 14.78
CA LYS A 168 2.77 -2.54 15.77
C LYS A 168 1.82 -3.29 16.71
N GLU A 169 0.78 -2.63 17.21
CA GLU A 169 -0.24 -3.27 18.06
C GLU A 169 -0.93 -4.42 17.32
N THR A 170 -1.32 -4.22 16.06
CA THR A 170 -1.96 -5.27 15.26
C THR A 170 -1.02 -6.44 14.95
N ASP A 171 0.27 -6.18 14.74
CA ASP A 171 1.27 -7.21 14.47
C ASP A 171 1.61 -8.00 15.74
N VAL A 172 1.65 -7.35 16.91
CA VAL A 172 1.77 -8.01 18.22
C VAL A 172 0.58 -8.94 18.45
N ALA A 173 -0.65 -8.46 18.28
CA ALA A 173 -1.85 -9.29 18.41
C ALA A 173 -1.87 -10.46 17.41
N ARG A 174 -1.34 -10.27 16.20
CA ARG A 174 -1.20 -11.36 15.20
C ARG A 174 -0.15 -12.38 15.64
N LEU A 175 0.97 -11.93 16.19
CA LEU A 175 2.03 -12.79 16.70
C LEU A 175 1.56 -13.63 17.89
N GLU A 176 0.82 -13.03 18.82
CA GLU A 176 0.21 -13.72 19.95
C GLU A 176 -0.73 -14.84 19.49
N LYS A 177 -1.63 -14.54 18.54
CA LYS A 177 -2.51 -15.56 17.94
C LYS A 177 -1.73 -16.69 17.28
N HIS A 178 -0.67 -16.37 16.55
CA HIS A 178 0.18 -17.38 15.92
C HIS A 178 0.92 -18.24 16.95
N ASN A 179 1.39 -17.65 18.05
CA ASN A 179 2.03 -18.40 19.13
C ASN A 179 1.05 -19.31 19.85
N ALA A 180 -0.16 -18.82 20.19
CA ALA A 180 -1.22 -19.65 20.77
C ALA A 180 -1.57 -20.84 19.87
N PHE A 181 -1.74 -20.60 18.57
CA PHE A 181 -1.97 -21.67 17.59
C PHE A 181 -0.83 -22.72 17.57
N ARG A 182 0.43 -22.27 17.68
CA ARG A 182 1.57 -23.20 17.74
C ARG A 182 1.58 -24.02 19.01
N GLU A 183 1.15 -23.47 20.13
CA GLU A 183 1.05 -24.21 21.40
C GLU A 183 -0.08 -25.24 21.35
N GLU A 184 -1.25 -24.86 20.84
CA GLU A 184 -2.36 -25.77 20.58
C GLU A 184 -1.92 -26.93 19.69
N LEU A 185 -1.19 -26.64 18.60
CA LEU A 185 -0.67 -27.66 17.69
C LEU A 185 0.35 -28.60 18.36
N LYS A 186 1.16 -28.12 19.30
CA LYS A 186 2.05 -29.01 20.07
C LYS A 186 1.25 -29.94 20.98
N LEU A 187 0.21 -29.43 21.64
CA LEU A 187 -0.63 -30.21 22.53
C LEU A 187 -1.39 -31.30 21.76
N THR A 188 -1.94 -30.98 20.58
CA THR A 188 -2.62 -31.98 19.74
C THR A 188 -1.65 -33.07 19.29
N LEU A 189 -0.44 -32.73 18.85
CA LEU A 189 0.58 -33.71 18.47
C LEU A 189 0.98 -34.65 19.63
N MET A 190 1.07 -34.12 20.86
CA MET A 190 1.36 -34.96 22.02
C MET A 190 0.21 -35.92 22.34
N LYS A 191 -1.04 -35.46 22.22
CA LYS A 191 -2.23 -36.30 22.36
C LYS A 191 -2.26 -37.42 21.32
N GLU A 192 -2.08 -37.10 20.04
CA GLU A 192 -2.05 -38.09 18.96
C GLU A 192 -0.94 -39.13 19.16
N ARG A 193 0.24 -38.71 19.66
CA ARG A 193 1.33 -39.63 19.99
C ARG A 193 0.96 -40.56 21.14
N ALA A 194 0.31 -40.05 22.18
CA ALA A 194 -0.14 -40.85 23.31
C ALA A 194 -1.21 -41.87 22.89
N GLU A 195 -2.22 -41.44 22.12
CA GLU A 195 -3.26 -42.32 21.58
C GLU A 195 -2.68 -43.44 20.71
N LYS A 196 -1.71 -43.11 19.84
CA LYS A 196 -1.02 -44.13 19.04
C LYS A 196 -0.25 -45.13 19.91
N LEU A 197 0.42 -44.67 20.96
CA LEU A 197 1.13 -45.56 21.89
C LEU A 197 0.15 -46.48 22.63
N GLU A 198 -0.99 -45.97 23.09
CA GLU A 198 -2.03 -46.77 23.73
C GLU A 198 -2.64 -47.80 22.76
N TYR A 199 -2.91 -47.39 21.53
CA TYR A 199 -3.37 -48.28 20.47
C TYR A 199 -2.38 -49.43 20.25
N TRP A 200 -1.07 -49.14 20.17
CA TRP A 200 -0.04 -50.17 20.01
C TRP A 200 0.05 -51.12 21.21
N LYS A 201 -0.04 -50.61 22.44
CA LYS A 201 -0.08 -51.46 23.65
C LYS A 201 -1.30 -52.38 23.66
N ALA A 202 -2.48 -51.86 23.33
CA ALA A 202 -3.71 -52.67 23.23
C ALA A 202 -3.61 -53.72 22.12
N ARG A 203 -3.00 -53.35 20.98
CA ARG A 203 -2.73 -54.25 19.85
C ARG A 203 -1.80 -55.39 20.27
N GLU A 204 -0.71 -55.08 20.95
CA GLU A 204 0.25 -56.05 21.45
C GLU A 204 -0.39 -57.00 22.48
N ALA A 205 -1.16 -56.46 23.43
CA ALA A 205 -1.90 -57.26 24.40
C ALA A 205 -2.90 -58.20 23.72
N SER A 206 -3.64 -57.74 22.71
CA SER A 206 -4.56 -58.59 21.94
C SER A 206 -3.83 -59.71 21.19
N MET A 207 -2.68 -59.41 20.59
CA MET A 207 -1.87 -60.42 19.91
C MET A 207 -1.30 -61.45 20.88
N ALA A 208 -0.85 -61.01 22.06
CA ALA A 208 -0.38 -61.90 23.12
C ALA A 208 -1.50 -62.80 23.66
N MET A 209 -2.71 -62.26 23.89
CA MET A 209 -3.88 -63.04 24.30
C MET A 209 -4.23 -64.11 23.25
N LYS A 210 -4.32 -63.72 21.96
CA LYS A 210 -4.56 -64.66 20.86
C LYS A 210 -3.48 -65.72 20.70
N LYS A 211 -2.24 -65.43 21.11
CA LYS A 211 -1.14 -66.40 21.12
C LYS A 211 -1.35 -67.40 22.26
N ARG A 212 -1.63 -66.92 23.48
CA ARG A 212 -1.93 -67.77 24.65
C ARG A 212 -3.14 -68.67 24.41
N GLU A 213 -4.23 -68.12 23.86
CA GLU A 213 -5.43 -68.91 23.51
C GLU A 213 -5.10 -70.05 22.55
N ARG A 214 -4.29 -69.78 21.50
CA ARG A 214 -3.84 -70.82 20.56
C ARG A 214 -2.93 -71.85 21.21
N GLU A 215 -1.98 -71.42 22.04
CA GLU A 215 -1.09 -72.30 22.81
C GLU A 215 -1.89 -73.19 23.78
N GLU A 216 -2.93 -72.66 24.42
CA GLU A 216 -3.80 -73.39 25.33
C GLU A 216 -4.69 -74.40 24.60
N ILE A 217 -5.28 -74.02 23.47
CA ILE A 217 -5.98 -74.96 22.58
C ILE A 217 -5.05 -76.10 22.16
N LEU A 218 -3.83 -75.78 21.72
CA LEU A 218 -2.83 -76.77 21.35
C LEU A 218 -2.45 -77.68 22.51
N ARG A 219 -2.29 -77.14 23.74
CA ARG A 219 -1.96 -77.93 24.94
C ARG A 219 -3.08 -78.89 25.34
N ASN A 220 -4.33 -78.44 25.25
CA ASN A 220 -5.50 -79.28 25.53
C ASN A 220 -5.69 -80.36 24.46
N GLN A 221 -5.43 -80.02 23.20
CA GLN A 221 -5.41 -81.00 22.11
C GLN A 221 -4.28 -82.00 22.29
N SER A 222 -3.05 -81.54 22.58
CA SER A 222 -1.87 -82.38 22.72
C SER A 222 -1.95 -83.35 23.90
N SER A 223 -2.64 -82.99 25.00
CA SER A 223 -2.92 -83.96 26.08
C SER A 223 -3.81 -85.14 25.64
N THR A 224 -4.47 -85.04 24.49
CA THR A 224 -5.29 -86.10 23.89
C THR A 224 -4.52 -86.87 22.80
N TRP A 225 -3.34 -86.39 22.40
CA TRP A 225 -2.53 -87.02 21.36
C TRP A 225 -2.05 -88.38 21.85
N ILE A 226 -2.13 -89.35 20.96
CA ILE A 226 -1.89 -90.76 21.25
C ILE A 226 -0.47 -91.04 20.79
N GLU A 227 0.38 -91.51 21.70
CA GLU A 227 1.70 -92.00 21.30
C GLU A 227 1.58 -93.20 20.38
N GLU A 228 2.54 -93.37 19.47
CA GLU A 228 2.52 -94.39 18.42
C GLU A 228 2.39 -95.82 18.98
N SER A 229 2.99 -96.09 20.14
CA SER A 229 2.87 -97.34 20.89
C SER A 229 1.45 -97.63 21.42
N HIS A 230 0.63 -96.59 21.62
CA HIS A 230 -0.70 -96.67 22.21
C HIS A 230 -1.83 -96.52 21.18
N LEU A 231 -1.48 -96.27 19.91
CA LEU A 231 -2.42 -96.02 18.81
C LEU A 231 -3.29 -97.24 18.48
N GLU A 232 -2.69 -98.42 18.33
CA GLU A 232 -3.43 -99.67 18.05
C GLU A 232 -4.41 -100.07 19.17
N LYS A 233 -4.06 -99.75 20.42
CA LYS A 233 -4.92 -100.03 21.57
C LYS A 233 -6.15 -99.11 21.54
N LYS A 234 -5.94 -97.81 21.30
CA LYS A 234 -7.02 -96.83 21.25
C LYS A 234 -7.94 -96.99 20.02
N ILE A 235 -7.41 -97.45 18.88
CA ILE A 235 -8.25 -97.82 17.71
C ILE A 235 -9.22 -98.95 18.08
N ARG A 236 -8.73 -100.00 18.76
CA ARG A 236 -9.58 -101.10 19.24
C ARG A 236 -10.64 -100.63 20.23
N ASP A 237 -10.24 -99.85 21.24
CA ASP A 237 -11.17 -99.31 22.24
C ASP A 237 -12.28 -98.46 21.58
N SER A 238 -11.93 -97.60 20.62
CA SER A 238 -12.90 -96.78 19.90
C SER A 238 -13.88 -97.59 19.04
N LEU A 239 -13.45 -98.71 18.45
CA LEU A 239 -14.34 -99.61 17.69
C LEU A 239 -15.36 -100.31 18.60
N ILE A 240 -15.01 -100.52 19.86
CA ILE A 240 -15.89 -101.10 20.88
C ILE A 240 -16.87 -100.04 21.40
N ASP A 241 -16.40 -98.81 21.64
CA ASP A 241 -17.22 -97.69 22.14
C ASP A 241 -18.26 -97.18 21.11
N VAL A 242 -17.98 -97.29 19.81
CA VAL A 242 -18.90 -96.90 18.71
C VAL A 242 -20.19 -97.75 18.70
N ILE A 243 -20.22 -98.88 19.40
CA ILE A 243 -21.41 -99.74 19.52
C ILE A 243 -22.42 -99.17 20.56
N VAL A 244 -22.09 -98.11 21.32
CA VAL A 244 -22.89 -97.63 22.46
C VAL A 244 -23.35 -96.16 22.35
N PHE A 245 -23.41 -95.57 21.15
CA PHE A 245 -24.11 -94.29 20.93
C PHE A 245 -25.48 -94.48 20.29
#